data_AF-A0A923TTJ3-F1
#
_entry.id   AF-A0A923TTJ3-F1
#
_cell.length_a   1.000
_cell.length_b   1.000
_cell.length_c   1.000
_cell.angle_alpha   90.00
_cell.angle_beta   90.00
_cell.angle_gamma   90.00
#
_symmetry.space_group_name_H-M   'P 1'
#
loop_
_entity.id
_entity.type
_entity.pdbx_description
1 polymer ?
#
loop_
_entity_poly.entity_id
_entity_poly.type
_entity_poly.pdbx_seq_one_letter_code
_entity_poly.pdbx_strand_id
1 'polypeptide(L)'
;MAKINFNLRTTKGDKPTPVNMVIRWNNLILRYPTGETINPKFWNPEEQKATATKKFVEHPEFNLKLLNLSTLVSNTFRTFENVNSRQPTPEELREQLNIATSKTFKPVKHTLLSFITQFREDAKFKKNDRTGNTYAAKTLTAYKQVNELLIEYNNTCKKPVDFKDIDFEFYTDFLKFLTVNKRYAVNSIGKHIKTLKTILNEATEKGINDNLKFRSK
;
A
#
# COMPACT_ATOMS: atom_id res chain seq x y z
N MET A 1 8.03 13.10 22.29
CA MET A 1 7.25 11.84 22.33
C MET A 1 5.81 12.14 21.95
N ALA A 2 5.20 11.31 21.11
CA ALA A 2 3.79 11.42 20.77
C ALA A 2 2.89 10.95 21.93
N LYS A 3 1.85 11.71 22.26
CA LYS A 3 0.83 11.35 23.24
C LYS A 3 -0.33 10.64 22.54
N ILE A 4 -0.62 9.41 22.94
CA ILE A 4 -1.63 8.54 22.33
C ILE A 4 -2.80 8.41 23.30
N ASN A 5 -4.01 8.73 22.85
CA ASN A 5 -5.25 8.57 23.60
C ASN A 5 -6.29 7.77 22.78
N PHE A 6 -7.24 7.12 23.45
CA PHE A 6 -8.40 6.49 22.81
C PHE A 6 -9.71 7.17 23.21
N ASN A 7 -10.53 7.52 22.21
CA ASN A 7 -11.80 8.20 22.39
C ASN A 7 -12.91 7.50 21.61
N LEU A 8 -14.12 7.44 22.17
CA LEU A 8 -15.31 7.01 21.46
C LEU A 8 -15.81 8.10 20.51
N ARG A 9 -16.33 7.71 19.34
CA ARG A 9 -17.03 8.65 18.44
C ARG A 9 -18.31 9.21 19.07
N THR A 10 -19.05 8.38 19.80
CA THR A 10 -20.27 8.76 20.51
C THR A 10 -20.21 8.24 21.94
N THR A 11 -20.34 9.13 22.93
CA THR A 11 -20.16 8.78 24.36
C THR A 11 -21.45 8.35 25.06
N LYS A 12 -22.61 8.56 24.43
CA LYS A 12 -23.94 8.24 24.98
C LYS A 12 -24.76 7.48 23.93
N GLY A 13 -25.17 6.27 24.26
CA GLY A 13 -26.01 5.43 23.40
C GLY A 13 -25.92 3.96 23.73
N ASP A 14 -26.90 3.19 23.25
CA ASP A 14 -26.98 1.74 23.46
C ASP A 14 -26.33 0.92 22.34
N LYS A 15 -25.90 1.58 21.26
CA LYS A 15 -25.31 0.93 20.10
C LYS A 15 -23.77 0.91 20.20
N PRO A 16 -23.10 -0.12 19.65
CA PRO A 16 -21.65 -0.11 19.50
C PRO A 16 -21.18 1.12 18.73
N THR A 17 -20.19 1.83 19.27
CA THR A 17 -19.56 2.99 18.65
C THR A 17 -18.10 2.68 18.31
N PRO A 18 -17.57 3.22 17.19
CA PRO A 18 -16.15 3.11 16.90
C PRO A 18 -15.28 3.77 17.98
N VAL A 19 -14.17 3.10 18.29
CA VAL A 19 -13.06 3.67 19.06
C VAL A 19 -12.08 4.31 18.07
N ASN A 20 -11.69 5.55 18.34
CA ASN A 20 -10.69 6.25 17.58
C ASN A 20 -9.46 6.48 18.44
N MET A 21 -8.30 6.31 17.84
CA MET A 21 -7.04 6.70 18.42
C MET A 21 -6.74 8.16 18.04
N VAL A 22 -6.32 8.95 19.02
CA VAL A 22 -5.90 10.34 18.85
C VAL A 22 -4.44 10.45 19.25
N ILE A 23 -3.60 10.73 18.28
CA ILE A 23 -2.15 10.86 18.44
C ILE A 23 -1.82 12.36 18.36
N ARG A 24 -1.11 12.89 19.37
CA ARG A 24 -0.74 14.30 19.45
C ARG A 24 0.76 14.47 19.63
N TRP A 25 1.39 15.34 18.84
CA TRP A 25 2.79 15.71 18.94
C TRP A 25 3.01 17.08 18.32
N ASN A 26 3.88 17.92 18.88
CA ASN A 26 4.28 19.22 18.29
C ASN A 26 3.12 20.05 17.68
N ASN A 27 2.04 20.25 18.44
CA ASN A 27 0.79 20.91 18.01
C ASN A 27 0.03 20.26 16.83
N LEU A 28 0.50 19.12 16.34
CA LEU A 28 -0.16 18.29 15.33
C LEU A 28 -1.06 17.24 15.99
N ILE A 29 -2.15 16.91 15.31
CA ILE A 29 -3.13 15.92 15.75
C ILE A 29 -3.43 14.98 14.59
N LEU A 30 -3.29 13.67 14.82
CA LEU A 30 -3.77 12.63 13.93
C LEU A 30 -4.90 11.85 14.60
N ARG A 31 -6.05 11.79 13.92
CA ARG A 31 -7.16 10.91 14.28
C ARG A 31 -7.09 9.66 13.41
N TYR A 32 -6.88 8.51 14.05
CA TYR A 32 -6.70 7.22 13.39
C TYR A 32 -7.78 6.24 13.86
N PRO A 33 -8.56 5.63 12.96
CA PRO A 33 -9.57 4.66 13.35
C PRO A 33 -8.89 3.36 13.84
N THR A 34 -9.29 2.81 14.98
CA THR A 34 -8.73 1.53 15.46
C THR A 34 -9.33 0.33 14.75
N GLY A 35 -10.49 0.49 14.10
CA GLY A 35 -11.28 -0.59 13.51
C GLY A 35 -12.15 -1.34 14.53
N GLU A 36 -12.01 -1.02 15.81
CA GLU A 36 -12.73 -1.68 16.91
C GLU A 36 -13.95 -0.85 17.33
N THR A 37 -15.02 -1.53 17.72
CA THR A 37 -16.25 -0.91 18.22
C THR A 37 -16.60 -1.44 19.59
N ILE A 38 -17.08 -0.56 20.48
CA ILE A 38 -17.52 -0.95 21.83
C ILE A 38 -18.82 -0.24 22.18
N ASN A 39 -19.67 -0.87 22.98
CA ASN A 39 -20.81 -0.18 23.58
C ASN A 39 -20.28 0.86 24.60
N PRO A 40 -20.72 2.13 24.56
CA PRO A 40 -20.29 3.13 25.53
C PRO A 40 -20.45 2.71 27.00
N LYS A 41 -21.41 1.84 27.32
CA LYS A 41 -21.62 1.31 28.67
C LYS A 41 -20.45 0.47 29.22
N PHE A 42 -19.62 -0.08 28.34
CA PHE A 42 -18.48 -0.93 28.71
C PHE A 42 -17.14 -0.22 28.53
N TRP A 43 -17.14 1.09 28.29
CA TRP A 43 -15.92 1.88 28.10
C TRP A 43 -15.66 2.73 29.35
N ASN A 44 -14.44 2.67 29.88
CA ASN A 44 -13.96 3.57 30.91
C ASN A 44 -13.27 4.79 30.24
N PRO A 45 -13.85 6.00 30.31
CA PRO A 45 -13.25 7.18 29.70
C PRO A 45 -11.96 7.65 30.38
N GLU A 46 -11.80 7.40 31.68
CA GLU A 46 -10.62 7.82 32.46
C GLU A 46 -9.42 6.94 32.12
N GLU A 47 -9.63 5.62 32.10
CA GLU A 47 -8.59 4.64 31.78
C GLU A 47 -8.41 4.41 30.27
N GLN A 48 -9.36 4.89 29.45
CA GLN A 48 -9.41 4.70 28.00
C GLN A 48 -9.35 3.22 27.57
N LYS A 49 -10.08 2.38 28.29
CA LYS A 49 -10.10 0.91 28.14
C LYS A 49 -11.51 0.36 28.33
N ALA A 50 -11.74 -0.85 27.84
CA ALA A 50 -12.95 -1.60 28.15
C ALA A 50 -12.96 -2.05 29.62
N THR A 51 -14.10 -1.88 30.29
CA THR A 51 -14.32 -2.31 31.68
C THR A 51 -14.46 -3.83 31.77
N ALA A 52 -13.90 -4.42 32.83
CA ALA A 52 -14.11 -5.82 33.15
C ALA A 52 -15.55 -6.03 33.62
N THR A 53 -16.40 -6.59 32.78
CA THR A 53 -17.82 -6.82 33.10
C THR A 53 -18.26 -8.17 32.58
N LYS A 54 -19.11 -8.89 33.33
CA LYS A 54 -19.68 -10.19 32.90
C LYS A 54 -20.40 -10.15 31.54
N LYS A 55 -20.86 -8.97 31.11
CA LYS A 55 -21.54 -8.75 29.83
C LYS A 55 -20.59 -8.51 28.64
N PHE A 56 -19.31 -8.26 28.90
CA PHE A 56 -18.29 -8.05 27.87
C PHE A 56 -17.04 -8.86 28.22
N VAL A 57 -17.13 -10.18 28.02
CA VAL A 57 -16.07 -11.15 28.38
C VAL A 57 -14.79 -10.95 27.55
N GLU A 58 -14.93 -10.42 26.32
CA GLU A 58 -13.83 -10.13 25.39
C GLU A 58 -13.01 -8.88 25.77
N HIS A 59 -13.30 -8.24 26.91
CA HIS A 59 -12.59 -7.05 27.37
C HIS A 59 -11.05 -7.19 27.45
N PRO A 60 -10.45 -8.34 27.83
CA PRO A 60 -9.00 -8.48 27.89
C PRO A 60 -8.38 -8.44 26.50
N GLU A 61 -8.95 -9.18 25.54
CA GLU A 61 -8.47 -9.21 24.16
C GLU A 61 -8.63 -7.86 23.47
N PHE A 62 -9.78 -7.20 23.70
CA PHE A 62 -10.03 -5.85 23.21
C PHE A 62 -8.98 -4.86 23.72
N ASN A 63 -8.72 -4.86 25.03
CA ASN A 63 -7.71 -3.98 25.63
C ASN A 63 -6.30 -4.31 25.14
N LEU A 64 -5.98 -5.59 24.92
CA LEU A 64 -4.70 -6.04 24.36
C LEU A 64 -4.52 -5.52 22.93
N LYS A 65 -5.56 -5.54 22.09
CA LYS A 65 -5.51 -4.96 20.74
C LYS A 65 -5.24 -3.46 20.76
N LEU A 66 -5.90 -2.71 21.64
CA LEU A 66 -5.64 -1.27 21.80
C LEU A 66 -4.21 -1.01 22.26
N LEU A 67 -3.69 -1.81 23.19
CA LEU A 67 -2.30 -1.74 23.64
C LEU A 67 -1.31 -2.06 22.51
N ASN A 68 -1.57 -3.08 21.71
CA ASN A 68 -0.73 -3.42 20.57
C ASN A 68 -0.71 -2.29 19.53
N LEU A 69 -1.84 -1.64 19.29
CA LEU A 69 -1.93 -0.48 18.39
C LEU A 69 -1.14 0.73 18.94
N SER A 70 -1.20 1.02 20.25
CA SER A 70 -0.42 2.14 20.81
C SER A 70 1.09 1.87 20.80
N THR A 71 1.49 0.62 21.04
CA THR A 71 2.88 0.16 20.88
C THR A 71 3.34 0.29 19.44
N LEU A 72 2.52 -0.14 18.47
CA LEU A 72 2.81 -0.02 17.04
C LEU A 72 3.09 1.43 16.65
N VAL A 73 2.21 2.35 17.07
CA VAL A 73 2.34 3.78 16.78
C VAL A 73 3.62 4.36 17.38
N SER A 74 3.91 4.01 18.63
CA SER A 74 5.12 4.49 19.31
C SER A 74 6.39 4.02 18.58
N ASN A 75 6.40 2.77 18.11
CA ASN A 75 7.52 2.22 17.35
C ASN A 75 7.65 2.88 15.98
N THR A 76 6.55 2.98 15.22
CA THR A 76 6.54 3.65 13.91
C THR A 76 7.03 5.09 13.99
N PHE A 77 6.59 5.84 15.02
CA PHE A 77 7.03 7.22 15.24
C PHE A 77 8.53 7.31 15.53
N ARG A 78 9.04 6.46 16.44
CA ARG A 78 10.47 6.42 16.78
C ARG A 78 11.34 6.02 15.59
N THR A 79 10.92 5.01 14.83
CA THR A 79 11.62 4.58 13.62
C THR A 79 11.69 5.72 12.60
N PHE A 80 10.60 6.46 12.42
CA PHE A 80 10.59 7.62 11.53
C PHE A 80 11.57 8.71 11.97
N GLU A 81 11.56 9.07 13.26
CA GLU A 81 12.49 10.07 13.82
C GLU A 81 13.95 9.65 13.64
N ASN A 82 14.27 8.38 13.89
CA ASN A 82 15.63 7.86 13.76
C ASN A 82 16.15 7.85 12.32
N VAL A 83 15.27 7.56 11.34
CA VAL A 83 15.65 7.48 9.92
C VAL A 83 15.75 8.86 9.27
N ASN A 84 14.84 9.78 9.62
CA ASN A 84 14.69 11.07 8.93
C ASN A 84 15.30 12.24 9.70
N SER A 85 15.77 12.01 10.94
CA SER A 85 16.23 13.06 11.87
C SER A 85 15.23 14.20 12.06
N ARG A 86 13.93 13.91 11.87
CA ARG A 86 12.81 14.84 12.04
C ARG A 86 11.54 14.10 12.40
N GLN A 87 10.55 14.84 12.90
CA GLN A 87 9.22 14.31 13.17
C GLN A 87 8.38 14.17 11.88
N PRO A 88 7.48 13.16 11.83
CA PRO A 88 6.57 12.99 10.71
C PRO A 88 5.46 14.05 10.73
N THR A 89 4.96 14.38 9.54
CA THR A 89 3.67 15.08 9.41
C THR A 89 2.51 14.12 9.70
N PRO A 90 1.28 14.63 9.93
CA PRO A 90 0.13 13.75 10.17
C PRO A 90 -0.16 12.79 9.02
N GLU A 91 0.10 13.21 7.78
CA GLU A 91 -0.11 12.40 6.58
C GLU A 91 0.94 11.28 6.48
N GLU A 92 2.22 11.60 6.69
CA GLU A 92 3.31 10.62 6.69
C GLU A 92 3.12 9.57 7.79
N LEU A 93 2.75 10.01 9.01
CA LEU A 93 2.49 9.08 10.10
C LEU A 93 1.28 8.19 9.77
N ARG A 94 0.22 8.75 9.17
CA ARG A 94 -0.97 7.98 8.77
C ARG A 94 -0.61 6.92 7.73
N GLU A 95 0.21 7.27 6.73
CA GLU A 95 0.65 6.33 5.71
C GLU A 95 1.47 5.19 6.32
N GLN A 96 2.45 5.51 7.17
CA GLN A 96 3.27 4.51 7.84
C GLN A 96 2.44 3.61 8.77
N LEU A 97 1.44 4.16 9.45
CA LEU A 97 0.51 3.38 10.26
C LEU A 97 -0.40 2.50 9.41
N ASN A 98 -0.89 2.98 8.27
CA ASN A 98 -1.67 2.14 7.36
C ASN A 98 -0.85 0.94 6.89
N ILE A 99 0.42 1.16 6.52
CA ILE A 99 1.36 0.08 6.16
C ILE A 99 1.53 -0.88 7.34
N ALA A 100 1.82 -0.36 8.53
CA ALA A 100 2.12 -1.16 9.71
C ALA A 100 0.90 -1.89 10.33
N THR A 101 -0.31 -1.37 10.14
CA THR A 101 -1.57 -1.92 10.65
C THR A 101 -2.23 -2.90 9.67
N SER A 102 -1.80 -2.92 8.40
CA SER A 102 -2.24 -3.88 7.39
C SER A 102 -1.72 -5.31 7.63
N LYS A 103 -1.55 -5.72 8.91
CA LYS A 103 -1.06 -7.03 9.37
C LYS A 103 -2.03 -8.20 9.16
N THR A 104 -3.12 -8.02 8.41
CA THR A 104 -3.61 -9.15 7.61
C THR A 104 -2.99 -8.98 6.25
N PHE A 105 -2.18 -9.95 5.86
CA PHE A 105 -1.88 -10.27 4.47
C PHE A 105 -3.23 -10.52 3.77
N LYS A 106 -4.02 -9.47 3.52
CA LYS A 106 -4.67 -9.41 2.23
C LYS A 106 -3.46 -9.49 1.32
N PRO A 107 -3.31 -10.52 0.46
CA PRO A 107 -2.50 -10.29 -0.70
C PRO A 107 -3.08 -8.98 -1.23
N VAL A 108 -2.30 -7.90 -1.18
CA VAL A 108 -2.56 -6.81 -2.09
C VAL A 108 -2.62 -7.59 -3.38
N LYS A 109 -3.82 -7.77 -3.95
CA LYS A 109 -3.90 -8.13 -5.35
C LYS A 109 -3.17 -6.97 -5.95
N HIS A 110 -1.87 -7.15 -6.13
CA HIS A 110 -1.03 -6.16 -6.75
C HIS A 110 -1.70 -6.09 -8.10
N THR A 111 -2.46 -5.03 -8.32
CA THR A 111 -2.89 -4.76 -9.67
C THR A 111 -1.60 -4.56 -10.45
N LEU A 112 -1.56 -5.00 -11.69
CA LEU A 112 -0.38 -4.83 -12.53
C LEU A 112 0.22 -3.40 -12.42
N LEU A 113 -0.63 -2.38 -12.44
CA LEU A 113 -0.21 -0.98 -12.30
C LEU A 113 0.41 -0.65 -10.94
N SER A 114 -0.18 -1.14 -9.84
CA SER A 114 0.39 -0.94 -8.50
C SER A 114 1.76 -1.60 -8.37
N PHE A 115 1.92 -2.79 -8.96
CA PHE A 115 3.20 -3.50 -8.97
C PHE A 115 4.24 -2.74 -9.78
N ILE A 116 3.91 -2.30 -10.99
CA ILE A 116 4.86 -1.56 -11.85
C ILE A 116 5.30 -0.26 -11.18
N THR A 117 4.37 0.44 -10.52
CA THR A 117 4.67 1.67 -9.79
C THR A 117 5.64 1.41 -8.64
N GLN A 118 5.38 0.38 -7.83
CA GLN A 118 6.28 -0.02 -6.76
C GLN A 118 7.64 -0.48 -7.29
N PHE A 119 7.65 -1.32 -8.34
CA PHE A 119 8.86 -1.84 -8.96
C PHE A 119 9.77 -0.71 -9.46
N ARG A 120 9.20 0.36 -10.02
CA ARG A 120 9.95 1.54 -10.44
C ARG A 120 10.61 2.26 -9.25
N GLU A 121 9.88 2.44 -8.16
CA GLU A 121 10.39 3.11 -6.96
C GLU A 121 11.49 2.27 -6.31
N ASP A 122 11.28 0.96 -6.16
CA ASP A 122 12.27 0.01 -5.66
C ASP A 122 13.53 0.02 -6.53
N ALA A 123 13.39 0.08 -7.85
CA ALA A 123 14.52 0.10 -8.78
C ALA A 123 15.46 1.31 -8.61
N LYS A 124 15.02 2.41 -7.98
CA LYS A 124 15.90 3.55 -7.68
C LYS A 124 16.96 3.20 -6.61
N PHE A 125 16.64 2.28 -5.72
CA PHE A 125 17.47 1.93 -4.56
C PHE A 125 18.03 0.50 -4.66
N LYS A 126 17.38 -0.39 -5.43
CA LYS A 126 17.78 -1.78 -5.62
C LYS A 126 18.99 -1.89 -6.56
N LYS A 127 19.94 -2.75 -6.18
CA LYS A 127 21.02 -3.20 -7.09
C LYS A 127 20.47 -4.30 -7.98
N ASN A 128 20.87 -4.30 -9.25
CA ASN A 128 20.52 -5.36 -10.17
C ASN A 128 21.20 -6.65 -9.72
N ASP A 129 20.40 -7.68 -9.42
CA ASP A 129 20.88 -8.96 -8.86
C ASP A 129 21.89 -9.66 -9.78
N ARG A 130 21.86 -9.37 -11.09
CA ARG A 130 22.79 -9.93 -12.09
C ARG A 130 24.11 -9.16 -12.19
N THR A 131 24.13 -7.85 -11.97
CA THR A 131 25.32 -7.02 -12.19
C THR A 131 25.90 -6.44 -10.91
N GLY A 132 25.21 -6.55 -9.77
CA GLY A 132 25.58 -5.94 -8.48
C GLY A 132 25.53 -4.41 -8.47
N ASN A 133 25.20 -3.77 -9.59
CA ASN A 133 25.18 -2.32 -9.76
C ASN A 133 23.77 -1.76 -9.67
N THR A 134 23.64 -0.49 -9.26
CA THR A 134 22.35 0.22 -9.32
C THR A 134 21.85 0.32 -10.76
N TYR A 135 20.54 0.43 -10.93
CA TYR A 135 19.96 0.59 -12.24
C TYR A 135 20.40 1.93 -12.87
N ALA A 136 20.90 1.86 -14.11
CA ALA A 136 21.24 3.05 -14.87
C ALA A 136 20.00 3.94 -15.08
N ALA A 137 20.19 5.26 -15.13
CA ALA A 137 19.10 6.23 -15.33
C ALA A 137 18.23 5.91 -16.55
N LYS A 138 18.84 5.45 -17.65
CA LYS A 138 18.14 5.03 -18.88
C LYS A 138 17.15 3.87 -18.64
N THR A 139 17.47 2.97 -17.72
CA THR A 139 16.62 1.83 -17.35
C THR A 139 15.45 2.30 -16.48
N LEU A 140 15.70 3.19 -15.52
CA LEU A 140 14.64 3.81 -14.70
C LEU A 140 13.64 4.59 -15.56
N THR A 141 14.13 5.32 -16.57
CA THR A 141 13.28 6.01 -17.54
C THR A 141 12.45 5.03 -18.37
N ALA A 142 13.01 3.88 -18.76
CA ALA A 142 12.25 2.87 -19.49
C ALA A 142 11.10 2.29 -18.65
N TYR A 143 11.33 2.00 -17.36
CA TYR A 143 10.27 1.56 -16.44
C TYR A 143 9.19 2.62 -16.25
N LYS A 144 9.59 3.89 -16.10
CA LYS A 144 8.65 5.03 -16.04
C LYS A 144 7.76 5.08 -17.29
N GLN A 145 8.36 5.02 -18.48
CA GLN A 145 7.63 5.11 -19.74
C GLN A 145 6.62 3.98 -19.92
N VAL A 146 6.96 2.74 -19.58
CA VAL A 146 6.01 1.62 -19.67
C VAL A 146 4.84 1.80 -18.69
N ASN A 147 5.10 2.31 -17.48
CA ASN A 147 4.03 2.59 -16.52
C ASN A 147 3.05 3.64 -17.07
N GLU A 148 3.57 4.75 -17.60
CA GLU A 148 2.76 5.82 -18.19
C GLU A 148 1.93 5.32 -19.38
N LEU A 149 2.54 4.53 -20.26
CA LEU A 149 1.84 3.96 -21.42
C LEU A 149 0.70 3.00 -21.02
N LEU A 150 0.89 2.20 -19.97
CA LEU A 150 -0.16 1.31 -19.46
C LEU A 150 -1.31 2.09 -18.80
N ILE A 151 -1.00 3.17 -18.09
CA ILE A 151 -2.03 4.05 -17.52
C ILE A 151 -2.85 4.69 -18.64
N GLU A 152 -2.21 5.21 -19.68
CA GLU A 152 -2.89 5.80 -20.83
C GLU A 152 -3.71 4.77 -21.62
N TYR A 153 -3.19 3.55 -21.76
CA TYR A 153 -3.92 2.45 -22.38
C TYR A 153 -5.20 2.13 -21.60
N ASN A 154 -5.12 1.98 -20.27
CA ASN A 154 -6.28 1.73 -19.41
C ASN A 154 -7.33 2.85 -19.53
N ASN A 155 -6.90 4.11 -19.61
CA ASN A 155 -7.79 5.26 -19.79
C ASN A 155 -8.46 5.27 -21.17
N THR A 156 -7.73 4.86 -22.21
CA THR A 156 -8.25 4.82 -23.60
C THR A 156 -9.25 3.68 -23.80
N CYS A 157 -8.93 2.51 -23.28
CA CYS A 157 -9.75 1.30 -23.45
C CYS A 157 -10.87 1.15 -22.41
N LYS A 158 -10.90 2.01 -21.37
CA LYS A 158 -11.83 1.99 -20.23
C LYS A 158 -11.92 0.62 -19.53
N LYS A 159 -10.90 -0.22 -19.69
CA LYS A 159 -10.78 -1.54 -19.07
C LYS A 159 -9.52 -1.54 -18.20
N PRO A 160 -9.65 -1.81 -16.89
CA PRO A 160 -8.48 -1.97 -16.04
C PRO A 160 -7.77 -3.27 -16.43
N VAL A 161 -6.53 -3.15 -16.91
CA VAL A 161 -5.68 -4.32 -17.17
C VAL A 161 -5.01 -4.76 -15.87
N ASP A 162 -5.17 -6.04 -15.54
CA ASP A 162 -4.47 -6.70 -14.45
C ASP A 162 -3.65 -7.90 -14.95
N PHE A 163 -2.87 -8.54 -14.07
CA PHE A 163 -1.97 -9.64 -14.41
C PHE A 163 -2.62 -10.78 -15.21
N LYS A 164 -3.85 -11.16 -14.83
CA LYS A 164 -4.64 -12.21 -15.49
C LYS A 164 -5.06 -11.86 -16.92
N ASP A 165 -5.14 -10.56 -17.23
CA ASP A 165 -5.62 -10.05 -18.51
C ASP A 165 -4.45 -9.89 -19.50
N ILE A 166 -3.22 -10.19 -19.09
CA ILE A 166 -2.05 -10.19 -19.98
C ILE A 166 -2.01 -11.49 -20.79
N ASP A 167 -2.75 -11.51 -21.88
CA ASP A 167 -2.76 -12.59 -22.87
C ASP A 167 -2.49 -12.09 -24.28
N PHE A 168 -2.77 -12.92 -25.29
CA PHE A 168 -2.55 -12.61 -26.69
C PHE A 168 -3.48 -11.48 -27.20
N GLU A 169 -4.69 -11.37 -26.67
CA GLU A 169 -5.63 -10.31 -27.03
C GLU A 169 -5.10 -8.97 -26.51
N PHE A 170 -4.70 -8.92 -25.22
CA PHE A 170 -4.05 -7.74 -24.66
C PHE A 170 -2.80 -7.34 -25.46
N TYR A 171 -1.95 -8.30 -25.83
CA TYR A 171 -0.74 -8.01 -26.61
C TYR A 171 -1.06 -7.33 -27.94
N THR A 172 -2.06 -7.86 -28.66
CA THR A 172 -2.48 -7.35 -29.97
C THR A 172 -3.07 -5.94 -29.84
N ASP A 173 -3.95 -5.74 -28.86
CA ASP A 173 -4.58 -4.45 -28.61
C ASP A 173 -3.58 -3.39 -28.13
N PHE A 174 -2.65 -3.78 -27.26
CA PHE A 174 -1.59 -2.89 -26.78
C PHE A 174 -0.62 -2.54 -27.91
N LEU A 175 -0.28 -3.47 -28.78
CA LEU A 175 0.54 -3.21 -29.97
C LEU A 175 -0.16 -2.25 -30.94
N LYS A 176 -1.47 -2.42 -31.14
CA LYS A 176 -2.29 -1.50 -31.93
C LYS A 176 -2.31 -0.10 -31.31
N PHE A 177 -2.48 0.01 -29.98
CA PHE A 177 -2.39 1.29 -29.27
C PHE A 177 -1.04 1.98 -29.48
N LEU A 178 0.07 1.25 -29.32
CA LEU A 178 1.41 1.82 -29.52
C LEU A 178 1.67 2.25 -30.97
N THR A 179 1.10 1.54 -31.94
CA THR A 179 1.30 1.82 -33.37
C THR A 179 0.37 2.92 -33.89
N VAL A 180 -0.93 2.86 -33.59
CA VAL A 180 -1.94 3.73 -34.17
C VAL A 180 -2.12 5.00 -33.33
N ASN A 181 -2.27 4.86 -32.00
CA ASN A 181 -2.52 6.00 -31.11
C ASN A 181 -1.23 6.74 -30.77
N LYS A 182 -0.15 5.99 -30.48
CA LYS A 182 1.14 6.59 -30.09
C LYS A 182 2.12 6.78 -31.24
N ARG A 183 1.89 6.13 -32.39
CA ARG A 183 2.73 6.27 -33.60
C ARG A 183 4.20 5.98 -33.34
N TYR A 184 4.50 5.03 -32.46
CA TYR A 184 5.87 4.64 -32.19
C TYR A 184 6.46 3.81 -33.34
N ALA A 185 7.76 4.01 -33.60
CA ALA A 185 8.51 3.13 -34.49
C ALA A 185 8.65 1.72 -33.91
N VAL A 186 8.78 0.72 -34.78
CA VAL A 186 8.88 -0.72 -34.42
C VAL A 186 9.94 -0.98 -33.35
N ASN A 187 11.10 -0.33 -33.45
CA ASN A 187 12.19 -0.48 -32.48
C ASN A 187 11.80 0.01 -31.07
N SER A 188 11.04 1.10 -30.98
CA SER A 188 10.54 1.65 -29.71
C SER A 188 9.48 0.74 -29.12
N ILE A 189 8.55 0.25 -29.94
CA ILE A 189 7.52 -0.72 -29.52
C ILE A 189 8.20 -1.96 -28.93
N GLY A 190 9.15 -2.56 -29.64
CA GLY A 190 9.89 -3.72 -29.16
C GLY A 190 10.59 -3.48 -27.81
N LYS A 191 11.15 -2.28 -27.61
CA LYS A 191 11.75 -1.89 -26.33
C LYS A 191 10.73 -1.79 -25.20
N HIS A 192 9.55 -1.22 -25.45
CA HIS A 192 8.49 -1.12 -24.45
C HIS A 192 7.96 -2.50 -24.06
N ILE A 193 7.68 -3.36 -25.04
CA ILE A 193 7.23 -4.74 -24.81
C ILE A 193 8.27 -5.53 -24.02
N LYS A 194 9.56 -5.44 -24.39
CA LYS A 194 10.64 -6.11 -23.66
C LYS A 194 10.71 -5.67 -22.21
N THR A 195 10.61 -4.36 -21.98
CA THR A 195 10.61 -3.78 -20.63
C THR A 195 9.42 -4.28 -19.82
N LEU A 196 8.22 -4.33 -20.41
CA LEU A 196 7.03 -4.89 -19.76
C LEU A 196 7.21 -6.36 -19.38
N LYS A 197 7.75 -7.19 -20.28
CA LYS A 197 8.06 -8.61 -20.00
C LYS A 197 9.05 -8.75 -18.84
N THR A 198 10.06 -7.88 -18.74
CA THR A 198 10.99 -7.88 -17.59
C THR A 198 10.26 -7.66 -16.27
N ILE A 199 9.36 -6.68 -16.22
CA ILE A 199 8.60 -6.38 -15.00
C ILE A 199 7.67 -7.54 -14.63
N LEU A 200 6.98 -8.14 -15.60
CA LEU A 200 6.13 -9.30 -15.40
C LEU A 200 6.91 -10.54 -14.93
N ASN A 201 8.13 -10.73 -15.41
CA ASN A 201 9.01 -11.80 -14.93
C ASN A 201 9.40 -11.60 -13.47
N GLU A 202 9.79 -10.39 -13.05
CA GLU A 202 10.05 -10.11 -11.63
C GLU A 202 8.81 -10.36 -10.77
N ALA A 203 7.62 -9.94 -11.25
CA ALA A 203 6.36 -10.22 -10.55
C ALA A 203 6.14 -11.73 -10.36
N THR A 204 6.51 -12.52 -11.36
CA THR A 204 6.40 -13.98 -11.34
C THR A 204 7.40 -14.59 -10.35
N GLU A 205 8.66 -14.13 -10.35
CA GLU A 205 9.70 -14.59 -9.42
C GLU A 205 9.35 -14.27 -7.96
N LYS A 206 8.65 -13.16 -7.71
CA LYS A 206 8.14 -12.79 -6.39
C LYS A 206 6.85 -13.51 -5.98
N GLY A 207 6.30 -14.40 -6.82
CA GLY A 207 5.03 -15.09 -6.57
C GLY A 207 3.80 -14.19 -6.57
N ILE A 208 3.90 -13.01 -7.20
CA ILE A 208 2.83 -12.01 -7.31
C ILE A 208 2.00 -12.23 -8.58
N ASN A 209 2.64 -12.71 -9.65
CA ASN A 209 2.01 -13.01 -10.92
C ASN A 209 2.03 -14.51 -11.21
N ASP A 210 0.86 -15.11 -11.35
CA ASP A 210 0.69 -16.53 -11.74
C ASP A 210 0.47 -16.70 -13.25
N ASN A 211 0.16 -15.63 -13.98
CA ASN A 211 -0.12 -15.70 -15.41
C ASN A 211 1.20 -15.75 -16.20
N LEU A 212 1.45 -16.88 -16.88
CA LEU A 212 2.65 -17.09 -17.71
C LEU A 212 2.43 -16.85 -19.21
N LYS A 213 1.20 -16.49 -19.64
CA LYS A 213 0.86 -16.31 -21.07
C LYS A 213 1.75 -15.27 -21.77
N PHE A 214 2.21 -14.25 -21.04
CA PHE A 214 3.12 -13.22 -21.57
C PHE A 214 4.50 -13.73 -21.99
N ARG A 215 4.90 -14.93 -21.54
CA ARG A 215 6.16 -15.59 -21.92
C ARG A 215 6.08 -16.28 -23.28
N SER A 216 4.88 -16.55 -23.78
CA SER A 216 4.70 -17.08 -25.12
C SER A 216 5.26 -16.12 -26.17
N LYS A 217 5.70 -16.69 -27.29
CA LYS A 217 6.33 -15.98 -28.41
C LYS A 217 5.37 -14.97 -29.04
#